data_AF-A0A7S1SK55-F1
#
_entry.id   AF-A0A7S1SK55-F1
#
_cell.length_a   1.000
_cell.length_b   1.000
_cell.length_c   1.000
_cell.angle_alpha   90.00
_cell.angle_beta   90.00
_cell.angle_gamma   90.00
#
_symmetry.space_group_name_H-M   'P 1'
#
loop_
_entity.id
_entity.type
_entity.pdbx_description
1 polymer ?
#
loop_
_entity_poly.entity_id
_entity_poly.type
_entity_poly.pdbx_seq_one_letter_code
_entity_poly.pdbx_strand_id
1 'polypeptide(L)'
;ARPHLLAGENVELTKAAVELCWLTCVSSALNGEELIRSNGIEILGALLVDCMAALPVDVSPAHPGAQVATLCLRTFAGLATFEAGRQKLISRPDLVSEVVRACAFE
;
A
#
# COMPACT_ATOMS: atom_id res chain seq x y z
N ALA A 1 -7.42 15.67 12.05
CA ALA A 1 -6.05 15.11 12.06
C ALA A 1 -6.14 13.68 11.51
N ARG A 2 -5.28 13.30 10.56
CA ARG A 2 -5.19 11.90 10.13
C ARG A 2 -4.68 11.08 11.35
N PRO A 3 -5.34 9.99 11.76
CA PRO A 3 -4.84 9.17 12.86
C PRO A 3 -3.40 8.71 12.58
N HIS A 4 -2.56 8.66 13.61
CA HIS A 4 -1.17 8.17 13.49
C HIS A 4 -1.19 6.64 13.34
N LEU A 5 -1.44 6.18 12.11
CA LEU A 5 -1.60 4.76 11.77
C LEU A 5 -0.35 3.93 12.04
N LEU A 6 0.83 4.56 12.08
CA LEU A 6 2.13 3.89 12.26
C LEU A 6 2.65 3.92 13.70
N ALA A 7 1.84 4.35 14.67
CA ALA A 7 2.27 4.51 16.06
C ALA A 7 1.61 3.51 17.01
N GLY A 8 2.40 2.90 17.90
CA GLY A 8 1.91 2.00 18.95
C GLY A 8 1.09 0.83 18.39
N GLU A 9 0.00 0.48 19.05
CA GLU A 9 -0.87 -0.63 18.66
C GLU A 9 -1.55 -0.42 17.29
N ASN A 10 -1.65 0.83 16.81
CA ASN A 10 -2.26 1.13 15.52
C ASN A 10 -1.47 0.55 14.34
N VAL A 11 -0.15 0.34 14.48
CA VAL A 11 0.66 -0.21 13.39
C VAL A 11 0.31 -1.68 13.11
N GLU A 12 0.03 -2.46 14.16
CA GLU A 12 -0.36 -3.86 14.01
C GLU A 12 -1.77 -4.00 13.45
N LEU A 13 -2.71 -3.15 13.88
CA LEU A 13 -4.05 -3.08 13.30
C LEU A 13 -4.01 -2.64 11.83
N THR A 14 -3.19 -1.64 11.51
CA THR A 14 -2.99 -1.17 10.14
C THR A 14 -2.40 -2.28 9.27
N LYS A 15 -1.42 -3.02 9.78
CA LYS A 15 -0.85 -4.18 9.08
C LYS A 15 -1.92 -5.22 8.76
N ALA A 16 -2.70 -5.65 9.75
CA ALA A 16 -3.76 -6.63 9.55
C ALA A 16 -4.83 -6.14 8.56
N ALA A 17 -5.20 -4.85 8.61
CA ALA A 17 -6.16 -4.26 7.70
C ALA A 17 -5.67 -4.23 6.24
N VAL A 18 -4.40 -3.84 6.02
CA VAL A 18 -3.81 -3.81 4.67
C VAL A 18 -3.59 -5.23 4.14
N GLU A 19 -3.20 -6.18 5.00
CA GLU A 19 -3.09 -7.59 4.62
C GLU A 19 -4.43 -8.16 4.16
N LEU A 20 -5.49 -7.91 4.92
CA LEU A 20 -6.84 -8.31 4.53
C LEU A 20 -7.25 -7.64 3.20
N CYS A 21 -7.00 -6.34 3.04
CA CYS A 21 -7.29 -5.61 1.82
C CYS A 21 -6.58 -6.23 0.60
N TRP A 22 -5.30 -6.55 0.73
CA TRP A 22 -4.53 -7.22 -0.31
C TRP A 22 -5.15 -8.57 -0.69
N LEU A 23 -5.40 -9.44 0.29
CA LEU A 23 -5.99 -10.77 0.09
C LEU A 23 -7.38 -10.69 -0.56
N THR A 24 -8.21 -9.74 -0.14
CA THR A 24 -9.52 -9.49 -0.73
C THR A 24 -9.40 -9.08 -2.21
N CYS A 25 -8.44 -8.22 -2.56
CA CYS A 25 -8.25 -7.77 -3.95
C CYS A 25 -7.69 -8.87 -4.86
N VAL A 26 -6.73 -9.66 -4.39
CA VAL A 26 -6.13 -10.73 -5.23
C VAL A 26 -7.05 -11.94 -5.40
N SER A 27 -8.03 -12.12 -4.52
CA SER A 27 -9.01 -13.21 -4.65
C SER A 27 -10.06 -12.97 -5.75
N SER A 28 -10.29 -11.72 -6.17
CA SER A 28 -11.25 -11.37 -7.21
C SER A 28 -11.00 -9.98 -7.79
N ALA A 29 -10.97 -9.87 -9.12
CA ALA A 29 -10.82 -8.59 -9.81
C ALA A 29 -11.95 -7.60 -9.45
N LEU A 30 -13.18 -8.08 -9.24
CA LEU A 30 -14.32 -7.24 -8.84
C LEU A 30 -14.08 -6.56 -7.48
N ASN A 31 -13.39 -7.23 -6.55
CA ASN A 31 -13.03 -6.63 -5.27
C ASN A 31 -11.97 -5.53 -5.45
N GLY A 32 -11.01 -5.76 -6.35
CA GLY A 32 -10.02 -4.74 -6.71
C GLY A 32 -10.67 -3.52 -7.38
N GLU A 33 -11.65 -3.72 -8.25
CA GLU A 33 -12.45 -2.64 -8.85
C GLU A 33 -13.26 -1.86 -7.80
N GLU A 34 -13.83 -2.55 -6.82
CA GLU A 34 -14.52 -1.92 -5.70
C GLU A 34 -13.58 -1.08 -4.82
N LEU A 35 -12.37 -1.57 -4.55
CA LEU A 35 -11.33 -0.80 -3.88
C LEU A 35 -10.99 0.48 -4.66
N ILE A 36 -10.84 0.38 -5.99
CA ILE A 36 -10.59 1.54 -6.86
C ILE A 36 -11.72 2.55 -6.77
N ARG A 37 -12.97 2.09 -6.87
CA ARG A 37 -14.18 2.93 -6.77
C ARG A 37 -14.27 3.65 -5.43
N SER A 38 -13.76 3.03 -4.37
CA SER A 38 -13.74 3.56 -3.01
C SER A 38 -12.53 4.45 -2.69
N ASN A 39 -11.74 4.87 -3.69
CA ASN A 39 -10.49 5.64 -3.53
C ASN A 39 -9.43 4.92 -2.69
N GLY A 40 -9.44 3.59 -2.69
CA GLY A 40 -8.51 2.80 -1.90
C GLY A 40 -7.06 2.95 -2.35
N ILE A 41 -6.80 3.18 -3.63
CA ILE A 41 -5.44 3.45 -4.15
C ILE A 41 -4.88 4.74 -3.57
N GLU A 42 -5.69 5.80 -3.48
CA GLU A 42 -5.29 7.07 -2.86
C GLU A 42 -4.91 6.88 -1.39
N ILE A 43 -5.72 6.12 -0.65
CA ILE A 43 -5.52 5.87 0.77
C ILE A 43 -4.25 5.04 0.99
N LEU A 44 -4.10 3.94 0.26
CA LEU A 44 -2.92 3.07 0.33
C LEU A 44 -1.65 3.80 -0.13
N GLY A 45 -1.74 4.65 -1.15
CA GLY A 45 -0.62 5.45 -1.62
C GLY A 45 -0.15 6.44 -0.57
N ALA A 46 -1.07 7.11 0.11
CA ALA A 46 -0.72 8.02 1.18
C ALA A 46 -0.13 7.29 2.40
N LEU A 47 -0.60 6.07 2.69
CA LEU A 47 -0.01 5.21 3.72
C LEU A 47 1.41 4.77 3.35
N LEU A 48 1.66 4.42 2.08
CA LEU A 48 3.00 4.09 1.59
C LEU A 48 3.94 5.28 1.79
N VAL A 49 3.54 6.49 1.39
CA VAL A 49 4.34 7.72 1.61
C VAL A 49 4.66 7.91 3.09
N ASP A 50 3.66 7.77 3.97
CA ASP A 50 3.82 7.90 5.42
C ASP A 50 4.82 6.86 5.97
N CYS A 51 4.75 5.60 5.52
CA CYS A 51 5.73 4.57 5.89
C CYS A 51 7.14 4.95 5.41
N MET A 52 7.27 5.26 4.13
CA MET A 52 8.55 5.50 3.48
C MET A 52 9.23 6.82 3.94
N ALA A 53 8.49 7.71 4.60
CA ALA A 53 9.04 8.90 5.25
C ALA A 53 9.50 8.64 6.69
N ALA A 54 8.92 7.64 7.37
CA ALA A 54 9.20 7.32 8.77
C ALA A 54 10.33 6.29 8.96
N LEU A 55 10.65 5.50 7.93
CA LEU A 55 11.61 4.40 8.02
C LEU A 55 13.00 4.80 7.51
N PRO A 56 14.09 4.38 8.20
CA PRO A 56 15.43 4.49 7.65
C PRO A 56 15.65 3.46 6.53
N VAL A 57 16.64 3.70 5.66
CA VAL A 57 16.94 2.85 4.50
C VAL A 57 17.36 1.43 4.90
N ASP A 58 18.02 1.27 6.05
CA ASP A 58 18.48 0.00 6.61
C ASP A 58 17.45 -0.65 7.55
N VAL A 59 16.19 -0.23 7.49
CA VAL A 59 15.12 -0.79 8.31
C VAL A 59 15.02 -2.30 8.15
N SER A 60 14.88 -3.01 9.27
CA SER A 60 14.61 -4.45 9.24
C SER A 60 13.28 -4.75 8.53
N PRO A 61 13.21 -5.76 7.64
CA PRO A 61 11.95 -6.23 7.06
C PRO A 61 10.93 -6.73 8.11
N ALA A 62 11.40 -7.08 9.32
CA ALA A 62 10.54 -7.46 10.43
C ALA A 62 9.86 -6.25 11.11
N HIS A 63 10.29 -5.02 10.80
CA HIS A 63 9.69 -3.82 11.36
C HIS A 63 8.23 -3.67 10.89
N PRO A 64 7.25 -3.43 11.78
CA PRO A 64 5.84 -3.37 11.40
C PRO A 64 5.53 -2.36 10.29
N GLY A 65 6.14 -1.17 10.32
CA GLY A 65 5.97 -0.17 9.26
C GLY A 65 6.50 -0.63 7.89
N ALA A 66 7.58 -1.43 7.87
CA ALA A 66 8.13 -2.00 6.64
C ALA A 66 7.19 -3.09 6.07
N GLN A 67 6.58 -3.88 6.96
CA GLN A 67 5.54 -4.85 6.58
C GLN A 67 4.30 -4.16 6.00
N VAL A 68 3.85 -3.04 6.59
CA VAL A 68 2.74 -2.24 6.06
C VAL A 68 3.07 -1.71 4.65
N ALA A 69 4.26 -1.14 4.46
CA ALA A 69 4.70 -0.67 3.14
C ALA A 69 4.72 -1.81 2.11
N THR A 70 5.27 -2.97 2.49
CA THR A 70 5.30 -4.17 1.65
C THR A 70 3.90 -4.63 1.25
N LEU A 71 2.94 -4.62 2.17
CA LEU A 71 1.55 -4.99 1.88
C LEU A 71 0.85 -3.98 0.96
N CYS A 72 1.16 -2.69 1.07
CA CYS A 72 0.69 -1.68 0.11
C CYS A 72 1.23 -1.98 -1.30
N LEU A 73 2.53 -2.25 -1.43
CA LEU A 73 3.16 -2.60 -2.70
C LEU A 73 2.57 -3.89 -3.29
N ARG A 74 2.35 -4.92 -2.47
CA ARG A 74 1.68 -6.16 -2.88
C ARG A 74 0.25 -5.92 -3.36
N THR A 75 -0.48 -5.01 -2.73
CA THR A 75 -1.81 -4.61 -3.19
C THR A 75 -1.73 -3.98 -4.56
N PHE A 76 -0.83 -3.03 -4.79
CA PHE A 76 -0.64 -2.41 -6.12
C PHE A 76 -0.23 -3.43 -7.18
N ALA A 77 0.68 -4.35 -6.86
CA ALA A 77 1.06 -5.44 -7.74
C ALA A 77 -0.14 -6.33 -8.11
N GLY A 78 -0.98 -6.67 -7.13
CA GLY A 78 -2.23 -7.40 -7.35
C GLY A 78 -3.20 -6.66 -8.27
N LEU A 79 -3.40 -5.35 -8.04
CA LEU A 79 -4.25 -4.51 -8.89
C LEU A 79 -3.71 -4.40 -10.32
N ALA A 80 -2.39 -4.37 -10.51
CA ALA A 80 -1.76 -4.30 -11.83
C ALA A 80 -1.99 -5.55 -12.71
N THR A 81 -2.49 -6.65 -12.14
CA THR A 81 -2.76 -7.87 -12.91
C THR A 81 -3.97 -7.73 -13.85
N PHE A 82 -4.89 -6.79 -13.61
CA PHE A 82 -6.07 -6.55 -14.43
C PHE A 82 -6.14 -5.11 -14.96
N GLU A 83 -6.95 -4.90 -16.01
CA GLU A 83 -6.91 -3.66 -16.79
C GLU A 83 -7.31 -2.41 -16.00
N ALA A 84 -8.42 -2.48 -15.25
CA ALA A 84 -8.90 -1.35 -14.46
C ALA A 84 -7.84 -0.87 -13.44
N GLY A 85 -7.16 -1.81 -12.78
CA GLY A 85 -6.08 -1.49 -11.84
C GLY A 85 -4.88 -0.86 -12.52
N ARG A 86 -4.44 -1.37 -13.68
CA ARG A 86 -3.37 -0.74 -14.46
C ARG A 86 -3.70 0.69 -14.89
N GLN A 87 -4.90 0.92 -15.43
CA GLN A 87 -5.34 2.24 -15.87
C GLN A 87 -5.34 3.24 -14.71
N LYS A 88 -5.87 2.82 -13.55
CA LYS A 88 -5.89 3.68 -12.36
C LYS A 88 -4.49 3.97 -11.81
N LEU A 89 -3.60 2.98 -11.74
CA LEU A 89 -2.22 3.19 -11.30
C LEU A 89 -1.45 4.13 -12.25
N ILE A 90 -1.58 3.96 -13.57
CA ILE A 90 -0.92 4.82 -14.57
C ILE A 90 -1.42 6.27 -14.49
N SER A 91 -2.69 6.48 -14.11
CA SER A 91 -3.23 7.83 -13.89
C SER A 91 -2.63 8.56 -12.66
N ARG A 92 -1.77 7.88 -11.88
CA ARG A 92 -1.16 8.38 -10.65
C ARG A 92 0.37 8.31 -10.74
N PRO A 93 1.00 9.19 -11.54
CA PRO A 93 2.46 9.20 -11.71
C PRO A 93 3.21 9.47 -10.39
N ASP A 94 2.59 10.21 -9.48
CA ASP A 94 3.08 10.44 -8.12
C ASP A 94 3.22 9.13 -7.33
N LEU A 95 2.21 8.26 -7.41
CA LEU A 95 2.24 6.96 -6.77
C LEU A 95 3.25 6.01 -7.44
N VAL A 96 3.37 6.06 -8.76
CA VAL A 96 4.38 5.26 -9.48
C VAL A 96 5.80 5.66 -9.04
N SER A 97 6.07 6.95 -8.90
CA SER A 97 7.36 7.44 -8.38
C SER A 97 7.61 6.92 -6.95
N GLU A 98 6.57 6.86 -6.14
CA GLU A 98 6.66 6.36 -4.77
C GLU A 98 6.95 4.86 -4.71
N VAL A 99 6.34 4.06 -5.59
CA VAL A 99 6.65 2.62 -5.73
C VAL A 99 8.12 2.43 -6.12
N VAL A 100 8.63 3.21 -7.08
CA VAL A 100 10.04 3.14 -7.48
C VAL A 100 10.97 3.52 -6.33
N ARG A 101 10.63 4.55 -5.56
CA ARG A 101 11.38 4.95 -4.37
C ARG A 101 11.42 3.83 -3.33
N ALA A 102 10.32 3.10 -3.15
CA ALA A 102 10.25 2.00 -2.21
C ALA A 102 11.17 0.82 -2.58
N CYS A 103 11.44 0.60 -3.86
CA CYS A 103 12.41 -0.40 -4.31
C CYS A 103 13.87 -0.10 -3.88
N ALA A 104 14.17 1.10 -3.40
CA ALA A 104 15.51 1.42 -2.87
C ALA A 104 15.76 0.90 -1.44
N PHE A 105 14.74 0.30 -0.82
CA PHE A 105 14.78 -0.27 0.54
C PHE A 105 14.86 -1.80 0.52
N GLU A 106 14.99 -2.42 -0.65
CA GLU A 106 15.34 -3.83 -0.88
C GLU A 106 16.86 -3.98 -1.10
#